data_AF-A0A821LQS5-F1
#
_entry.id   AF-A0A821LQS5-F1
#
_cell.length_a   1.000
_cell.length_b   1.000
_cell.length_c   1.000
_cell.angle_alpha   90.00
_cell.angle_beta   90.00
_cell.angle_gamma   90.00
#
_symmetry.space_group_name_H-M   'P 1'
#
loop_
_entity.id
_entity.type
_entity.pdbx_description
1 polymer ?
#
loop_
_entity_poly.entity_id
_entity_poly.type
_entity_poly.pdbx_seq_one_letter_code
_entity_poly.pdbx_strand_id
1 'polypeptide(L)'
;LSIPFIQRAIEVLDLSSLPSTQLLIIADFGSSHGLNSMYAMKIIIEYLKTSKNKQRSILVIHNDLPTNNWTILFDLLNKDNSYFRFSKWSIIL
;
A
#
# COMPACT_ATOMS: atom_id res chain seq x y z
N LEU A 1 4.09 16.03 -4.78
CA LEU A 1 5.56 16.09 -4.96
C LEU A 1 6.21 14.71 -5.07
N SER A 2 5.76 13.69 -4.34
CA SER A 2 6.38 12.34 -4.34
C SER A 2 5.95 11.40 -5.49
N ILE A 3 4.84 11.67 -6.18
CA ILE A 3 4.25 10.75 -7.17
C ILE A 3 5.22 10.32 -8.28
N PRO A 4 5.99 11.22 -8.94
CA PRO A 4 6.91 10.80 -10.00
C PRO A 4 7.98 9.81 -9.53
N PHE A 5 8.44 9.97 -8.28
CA PHE A 5 9.41 9.05 -7.68
C PHE A 5 8.80 7.69 -7.37
N ILE A 6 7.55 7.66 -6.89
CA ILE A 6 6.80 6.41 -6.68
C ILE A 6 6.65 5.65 -8.00
N GLN A 7 6.23 6.34 -9.06
CA GLN A 7 6.06 5.73 -10.39
C GLN A 7 7.39 5.16 -10.88
N ARG A 8 8.46 5.95 -10.80
CA ARG A 8 9.79 5.49 -11.24
C ARG A 8 10.29 4.29 -10.45
N ALA A 9 10.08 4.27 -9.13
CA ALA A 9 10.47 3.14 -8.28
C ALA A 9 9.72 1.86 -8.68
N ILE A 10 8.42 1.96 -8.97
CA ILE A 10 7.63 0.83 -9.43
C ILE A 10 8.09 0.36 -10.82
N GLU A 11 8.39 1.27 -11.75
CA GLU A 11 8.87 0.90 -13.08
C GLU A 11 10.14 0.05 -13.05
N VAL A 12 11.11 0.43 -12.21
CA VAL A 12 12.40 -0.28 -12.12
C VAL A 12 12.35 -1.51 -11.23
N LEU A 13 11.25 -1.73 -10.51
CA LEU A 13 11.05 -2.93 -9.69
C LEU A 13 10.95 -4.16 -10.59
N ASP A 14 11.93 -5.07 -10.47
CA ASP A 14 11.91 -6.36 -11.15
C ASP A 14 11.24 -7.42 -10.28
N LEU A 15 10.11 -7.93 -10.77
CA LEU A 15 9.34 -9.01 -10.14
C LEU A 15 9.29 -10.27 -11.01
N SER A 16 10.10 -10.33 -12.07
CA SER A 16 10.08 -11.43 -13.05
C SER A 16 10.59 -12.75 -12.46
N SER A 17 11.53 -12.67 -11.51
CA SER A 17 12.08 -13.82 -10.79
C SER A 17 11.20 -14.30 -9.63
N LEU A 18 10.19 -13.53 -9.23
CA LEU A 18 9.33 -13.86 -8.11
C LEU A 18 8.11 -14.69 -8.55
N PRO A 19 7.75 -15.75 -7.81
CA PRO A 19 6.53 -16.50 -8.06
C PRO A 19 5.30 -15.58 -8.12
N SER A 20 4.32 -15.95 -8.94
CA SER A 20 3.03 -15.22 -9.02
C SER A 20 2.23 -15.31 -7.72
N THR A 21 2.49 -16.32 -6.89
CA THR A 21 1.87 -16.53 -5.58
C THR A 21 2.53 -15.73 -4.46
N GLN A 22 3.72 -15.16 -4.70
CA GLN A 22 4.44 -14.37 -3.70
C GLN A 22 3.70 -13.07 -3.40
N LEU A 23 3.50 -12.79 -2.10
CA LEU A 23 2.95 -11.55 -1.60
C LEU A 23 3.90 -10.38 -1.87
N LEU A 24 3.37 -9.26 -2.37
CA LEU A 24 4.12 -8.01 -2.43
C LEU A 24 3.93 -7.24 -1.13
N ILE A 25 5.04 -6.87 -0.48
CA ILE A 25 5.01 -6.17 0.81
C ILE A 25 5.44 -4.73 0.59
N ILE A 26 4.63 -3.79 1.08
CA ILE A 26 4.96 -2.36 1.13
C ILE A 26 5.09 -1.98 2.61
N ALA A 27 6.24 -1.45 3.00
CA ALA A 27 6.45 -0.93 4.35
C ALA A 27 6.41 0.61 4.33
N ASP A 28 5.57 1.19 5.18
CA ASP A 28 5.43 2.63 5.41
C ASP A 28 6.06 3.01 6.74
N PHE A 29 7.28 3.54 6.70
CA PHE A 29 8.05 3.91 7.89
C PHE A 29 7.75 5.36 8.30
N GLY A 30 7.33 5.56 9.55
CA GLY A 30 6.90 6.86 10.06
C GLY A 30 5.48 7.21 9.64
N SER A 31 4.57 6.22 9.67
CA SER A 31 3.20 6.36 9.17
C SER A 31 2.36 7.39 9.94
N SER A 32 2.74 7.70 11.18
CA SER A 32 1.99 8.53 12.11
C SER A 32 0.52 8.08 12.15
N HIS A 33 -0.43 9.00 12.05
CA HIS A 33 -1.85 8.72 11.98
C HIS A 33 -2.35 8.34 10.57
N GLY A 34 -1.47 8.17 9.58
CA GLY A 34 -1.80 7.59 8.28
C GLY A 34 -2.42 8.51 7.23
N LEU A 35 -2.75 9.77 7.55
CA LEU A 35 -3.41 10.69 6.61
C LEU A 35 -2.63 10.89 5.30
N ASN A 36 -1.32 11.12 5.39
CA ASN A 36 -0.46 11.26 4.22
C ASN A 36 -0.23 9.91 3.52
N SER A 37 -0.15 8.83 4.30
CA SER A 37 0.05 7.47 3.81
C SER A 37 -1.12 7.00 2.95
N MET A 38 -2.37 7.37 3.27
CA MET A 38 -3.55 6.90 2.53
C MET A 38 -3.44 7.17 1.02
N TYR A 39 -3.08 8.40 0.66
CA TYR A 39 -2.99 8.82 -0.73
C TYR A 39 -1.80 8.17 -1.44
N ALA A 40 -0.64 8.09 -0.78
CA ALA A 40 0.53 7.44 -1.32
C ALA A 40 0.29 5.94 -1.57
N MET A 41 -0.28 5.23 -0.59
CA MET A 41 -0.58 3.79 -0.70
C MET A 41 -1.59 3.51 -1.81
N LYS A 42 -2.62 4.36 -1.96
CA LYS A 42 -3.57 4.25 -3.07
C LYS A 42 -2.86 4.25 -4.43
N ILE A 43 -1.98 5.24 -4.65
CA ILE A 43 -1.22 5.36 -5.90
C ILE A 43 -0.31 4.16 -6.10
N ILE A 44 0.45 3.76 -5.07
CA ILE A 44 1.39 2.63 -5.17
C ILE A 44 0.64 1.35 -5.55
N ILE A 45 -0.47 1.06 -4.86
CA ILE A 45 -1.29 -0.15 -5.11
C ILE A 45 -1.88 -0.12 -6.53
N GLU A 46 -2.42 1.01 -6.98
CA GLU A 46 -2.97 1.15 -8.32
C GLU A 46 -1.90 0.95 -9.40
N TYR A 47 -0.71 1.53 -9.23
CA TYR A 47 0.41 1.37 -10.16
C TYR A 47 0.95 -0.04 -10.19
N LEU A 48 1.15 -0.69 -9.04
CA LEU A 48 1.59 -2.08 -8.98
C LEU A 48 0.60 -3.01 -9.68
N LYS A 49 -0.70 -2.85 -9.40
CA LYS A 49 -1.75 -3.67 -10.02
C LYS A 49 -1.85 -3.45 -11.53
N THR A 50 -1.66 -2.23 -12.02
CA THR A 50 -1.77 -1.94 -13.46
C THR A 50 -0.51 -2.32 -14.25
N SER A 51 0.69 -2.16 -13.68
CA SER A 51 1.95 -2.27 -14.43
C SER A 51 2.75 -3.56 -14.21
N LYS A 52 2.57 -4.29 -13.09
CA LYS A 52 3.49 -5.37 -12.69
C LYS A 52 2.85 -6.74 -12.41
N ASN A 53 1.58 -6.94 -12.81
CA ASN A 53 0.73 -8.15 -12.71
C ASN A 53 -0.45 -7.96 -11.73
N LYS A 54 -1.68 -7.99 -12.28
CA LYS A 54 -2.94 -7.65 -11.58
C LYS A 54 -3.33 -8.60 -10.43
N GLN A 55 -2.76 -9.81 -10.38
CA GLN A 55 -3.25 -10.88 -9.49
C GLN A 55 -2.47 -11.05 -8.18
N ARG A 56 -1.31 -10.40 -8.00
CA ARG A 56 -0.54 -10.55 -6.77
C ARG A 56 -1.25 -9.85 -5.60
N SER A 57 -1.32 -10.56 -4.47
CA SER A 57 -1.77 -9.96 -3.21
C SER A 57 -0.74 -8.95 -2.71
N ILE A 58 -1.23 -7.89 -2.07
CA ILE A 58 -0.39 -6.81 -1.54
C ILE A 58 -0.66 -6.69 -0.04
N LEU A 59 0.40 -6.70 0.77
CA LEU A 59 0.37 -6.41 2.19
C LEU A 59 1.01 -5.04 2.44
N VAL A 60 0.30 -4.17 3.15
CA VAL A 60 0.82 -2.88 3.61
C VAL A 60 1.11 -2.99 5.10
N ILE A 61 2.34 -2.68 5.48
CA ILE A 61 2.79 -2.62 6.88
C ILE A 61 3.04 -1.16 7.22
N HIS A 62 2.20 -0.60 8.10
CA HIS A 62 2.47 0.71 8.70
C HIS A 62 3.35 0.55 9.93
N ASN A 63 4.45 1.28 9.97
CA ASN A 63 5.42 1.23 11.05
C ASN A 63 5.63 2.63 11.64
N ASP A 64 5.61 2.71 12.97
CA ASP A 64 5.88 3.92 13.73
C ASP A 64 6.31 3.52 15.16
N LEU A 65 6.66 4.50 15.98
CA LEU A 65 6.97 4.32 17.39
C LEU A 65 5.79 3.73 18.17
N PRO A 66 6.03 3.01 19.28
CA PRO A 66 4.96 2.46 20.12
C PRO A 66 3.98 3.50 20.68
N THR A 67 4.40 4.77 20.75
CA THR A 67 3.58 5.89 21.22
C THR A 67 2.57 6.38 20.18
N ASN A 68 2.60 5.88 18.95
CA ASN A 68 1.65 6.27 17.92
C ASN A 68 0.22 5.83 18.28
N ASN A 69 -0.77 6.67 17.96
CA ASN A 69 -2.17 6.33 18.11
C ASN A 69 -2.67 5.59 16.87
N TRP A 70 -2.58 4.25 16.92
CA TRP A 70 -2.98 3.36 15.82
C TRP A 70 -4.49 3.34 15.56
N THR A 71 -5.32 3.67 16.55
CA THR A 71 -6.79 3.73 16.40
C THR A 71 -7.18 4.68 15.26
N ILE A 72 -6.51 5.84 15.17
CA ILE A 72 -6.79 6.83 14.12
C ILE A 72 -6.49 6.25 12.74
N LEU A 73 -5.39 5.52 12.58
CA LEU A 73 -5.05 4.85 11.32
C LEU A 73 -6.14 3.83 10.94
N PHE A 74 -6.54 2.97 11.87
CA PHE A 74 -7.56 1.95 11.61
C PHE A 74 -8.94 2.57 11.29
N ASP A 75 -9.32 3.65 11.97
CA ASP A 75 -10.53 4.39 11.67
C ASP A 75 -10.50 4.99 10.27
N LEU A 76 -9.35 5.52 9.83
CA LEU A 76 -9.18 6.01 8.46
C LEU A 76 -9.27 4.89 7.43
N LEU A 77 -8.70 3.71 7.71
CA LEU A 77 -8.76 2.55 6.83
C LEU A 77 -10.19 2.03 6.62
N ASN A 78 -11.05 2.20 7.62
CA ASN A 78 -12.44 1.78 7.53
C ASN A 78 -13.34 2.74 6.74
N LYS A 79 -12.86 3.94 6.38
CA LYS A 79 -13.61 4.89 5.55
C LYS A 79 -13.61 4.46 4.07
N ASP A 80 -14.67 4.81 3.36
CA ASP A 80 -14.87 4.38 1.96
C ASP A 80 -13.82 4.93 0.97
N ASN A 81 -13.16 6.02 1.32
CA ASN A 81 -12.09 6.62 0.51
C ASN A 81 -10.69 6.08 0.83
N SER A 82 -10.56 5.09 1.72
CA SER A 82 -9.27 4.47 2.04
C SER A 82 -8.79 3.57 0.90
N TYR A 83 -7.49 3.33 0.82
CA TYR A 83 -6.92 2.37 -0.13
C TYR A 83 -7.36 0.92 0.14
N PHE A 84 -7.91 0.63 1.33
CA PHE A 84 -8.40 -0.69 1.71
C PHE A 84 -9.73 -1.02 1.04
N ARG A 85 -10.66 -0.05 0.99
CA ARG A 85 -11.99 -0.21 0.38
C ARG A 85 -12.03 0.16 -1.10
N PHE A 86 -11.00 0.81 -1.62
CA PHE A 86 -10.92 1.19 -3.03
C PHE A 86 -10.72 -0.01 -3.98
N SER A 87 -10.33 -1.18 -3.47
CA SER A 87 -10.11 -2.38 -4.28
C SER A 87 -11.19 -3.41 -4.04
N LYS A 88 -11.94 -3.74 -5.09
CA LYS A 88 -13.07 -4.68 -5.13
C LYS A 88 -12.65 -6.16 -4.97
N TRP A 89 -11.73 -6.43 -4.06
CA TRP A 89 -11.12 -7.76 -3.84
C TRP A 89 -10.98 -8.01 -2.35
N SER A 90 -11.51 -9.15 -1.91
CA SER A 90 -11.61 -9.59 -0.53
C SER A 90 -10.24 -9.70 0.14
N ILE A 91 -10.12 -9.22 1.38
CA ILE A 91 -8.97 -9.44 2.26
C ILE A 91 -9.46 -10.19 3.49
N ILE A 92 -8.74 -11.25 3.85
CA ILE A 92 -8.91 -12.00 5.10
C ILE A 92 -8.05 -11.30 6.16
N LEU A 93 -8.68 -10.96 7.29
CA LEU A 93 -8.04 -10.36 8.47
C LEU A 93 -7.21 -11.39 9.24
#